data_AF-A0A562JWG2-F1
#
_entry.id   AF-A0A562JWG2-F1
#
_cell.length_a   1.000
_cell.length_b   1.000
_cell.length_c   1.000
_cell.angle_alpha   90.00
_cell.angle_beta   90.00
_cell.angle_gamma   90.00
#
_symmetry.space_group_name_H-M   'P 1'
#
loop_
_entity.id
_entity.type
_entity.pdbx_description
1 polymer ?
#
loop_
_entity_poly.entity_id
_entity_poly.type
_entity_poly.pdbx_seq_one_letter_code
_entity_poly.pdbx_strand_id
1 'polypeptide(L)'
;MELYLKVRLACAGGMSARAAAKHFNISRDTVRKMLSYSEPPGYRRSAPVRRPKLEAFIPIIDGWLDGDRSVPRKQRHTAKRVFDRLREEHGFTGGYTIIKDYIRDRDQRSREMFVPLAHAPGHGQADFGEALVEIGGVEQKAHFFVLDLPHSDACYVRAYPAAVAEAWMDGHVHAFAFFGAVPLSIVYDNDRCLVSKILPDGTRLRARLFSAFLSHYLIRDRYGRPGKGNDKGGVEGLVGYCRRNFMVPIPRFPTWEAFNLWLEEQCRKRQNDRLRGESETIGERLRRDLAAMQELPASPFEACDQTSGQVSSQALVRYRTNDYSVPVRFGHQEVWIRGYVDEVVIGCRGEIIARHVRSYEREDVIFDPIHYLPLIEQKINALDQAAPLQGWDLPEVFTTLRRLMETRMGKHGRREYVQVLRLLESFALADLHGAVKQALDMGAIGFDAVKHLLLCRVERRPPRLDMAIYPYLPRARVETTSARSYMRLLTGGAAA
;
A
#
# COMPACT_ATOMS: atom_id res chain seq x y z
N MET A 1 -56.52 6.41 9.38
CA MET A 1 -56.56 7.87 9.11
C MET A 1 -57.80 8.29 8.35
N GLU A 2 -58.23 7.57 7.30
CA GLU A 2 -59.46 7.93 6.55
C GLU A 2 -60.74 8.00 7.38
N LEU A 3 -60.96 7.07 8.32
CA LEU A 3 -62.13 7.11 9.21
C LEU A 3 -62.12 8.36 10.13
N TYR A 4 -60.94 8.79 10.57
CA TYR A 4 -60.77 10.01 11.38
C TYR A 4 -61.21 11.25 10.59
N LEU A 5 -60.81 11.34 9.32
CA LEU A 5 -61.20 12.43 8.43
C LEU A 5 -62.72 12.43 8.20
N LYS A 6 -63.30 11.28 7.86
CA LYS A 6 -64.76 11.14 7.63
C LYS A 6 -65.58 11.54 8.85
N VAL A 7 -65.18 11.12 10.05
CA VAL A 7 -65.85 11.47 11.31
C VAL A 7 -65.73 12.97 11.61
N ARG A 8 -64.55 13.58 11.39
CA ARG A 8 -64.35 15.02 11.60
C ARG A 8 -65.14 15.87 10.62
N LEU A 9 -65.13 15.53 9.34
CA LEU A 9 -65.90 16.24 8.31
C LEU A 9 -67.40 16.18 8.61
N ALA A 10 -67.92 15.02 9.00
CA ALA A 10 -69.31 14.88 9.39
C ALA A 10 -69.67 15.76 10.60
N CYS A 11 -68.84 15.76 11.64
CA CYS A 11 -69.06 16.60 12.83
C CYS A 11 -68.91 18.10 12.55
N ALA A 12 -67.95 18.50 11.69
CA ALA A 12 -67.79 19.89 11.25
C ALA A 12 -68.96 20.36 10.40
N GLY A 13 -69.58 19.47 9.61
CA GLY A 13 -70.81 19.70 8.85
C GLY A 13 -72.09 19.71 9.70
N GLY A 14 -71.99 19.80 11.03
CA GLY A 14 -73.14 19.93 11.93
C GLY A 14 -73.66 18.61 12.54
N MET A 15 -73.05 17.46 12.22
CA MET A 15 -73.45 16.19 12.83
C MET A 15 -73.02 16.13 14.30
N SER A 16 -73.97 15.86 15.22
CA SER A 16 -73.60 15.65 16.62
C SER A 16 -72.72 14.40 16.79
N ALA A 17 -71.85 14.39 17.81
CA ALA A 17 -70.99 13.24 18.10
C ALA A 17 -71.78 11.93 18.32
N ARG A 18 -73.06 12.01 18.76
CA ARG A 18 -73.95 10.85 18.91
C ARG A 18 -74.42 10.33 17.54
N ALA A 19 -74.75 11.23 16.61
CA ALA A 19 -75.13 10.87 15.26
C ALA A 19 -73.93 10.28 14.49
N ALA A 20 -72.75 10.87 14.63
CA ALA A 20 -71.52 10.34 14.03
C ALA A 20 -71.17 8.94 14.55
N ALA A 21 -71.30 8.69 15.87
CA ALA A 21 -71.07 7.37 16.46
C ALA A 21 -71.96 6.28 15.83
N LYS A 22 -73.25 6.58 15.62
CA LYS A 22 -74.20 5.68 15.00
C LYS A 22 -73.94 5.51 13.50
N HIS A 23 -73.64 6.60 12.80
CA HIS A 23 -73.41 6.60 11.34
C HIS A 23 -72.14 5.83 10.95
N PHE A 24 -71.06 5.98 11.71
CA PHE A 24 -69.78 5.31 11.45
C PHE A 24 -69.58 4.00 12.21
N ASN A 25 -70.61 3.53 12.94
CA ASN A 25 -70.61 2.32 13.76
C ASN A 25 -69.39 2.23 14.73
N ILE A 26 -69.15 3.31 15.45
CA ILE A 26 -68.04 3.41 16.42
C ILE A 26 -68.54 3.96 17.76
N SER A 27 -67.83 3.65 18.84
CA SER A 27 -68.21 4.14 20.16
C SER A 27 -68.18 5.68 20.22
N ARG A 28 -69.06 6.27 21.03
CA ARG A 28 -69.10 7.73 21.24
C ARG A 28 -67.79 8.25 21.84
N ASP A 29 -67.09 7.43 22.61
CA ASP A 29 -65.77 7.76 23.15
C ASP A 29 -64.69 7.75 22.06
N THR A 30 -64.81 6.86 21.07
CA THR A 30 -63.95 6.87 19.88
C THR A 30 -64.17 8.13 19.05
N VAL A 31 -65.42 8.55 18.84
CA VAL A 31 -65.74 9.83 18.16
C VAL A 31 -65.18 11.01 18.95
N ARG A 32 -65.34 11.04 20.28
CA ARG A 32 -64.78 12.10 21.12
C ARG A 32 -63.26 12.15 21.01
N LYS A 33 -62.58 11.01 21.08
CA LYS A 33 -61.12 10.90 20.84
C LYS A 33 -60.73 11.40 19.45
N MET A 34 -61.53 11.05 18.42
CA MET A 34 -61.30 11.49 17.05
C MET A 34 -61.34 13.01 16.85
N LEU A 35 -62.21 13.68 17.60
CA LEU A 35 -62.37 15.13 17.56
C LEU A 35 -61.35 15.85 18.45
N SER A 36 -60.93 15.24 19.57
CA SER A 36 -60.04 15.89 20.56
C SER A 36 -58.55 15.76 20.26
N TYR A 37 -58.11 14.69 19.60
CA TYR A 37 -56.69 14.49 19.25
C TYR A 37 -56.45 14.81 17.78
N SER A 38 -55.33 15.45 17.44
CA SER A 38 -54.94 15.80 16.06
C SER A 38 -54.71 14.56 15.18
N GLU A 39 -54.24 13.47 15.76
CA GLU A 39 -54.09 12.15 15.14
C GLU A 39 -54.64 11.05 16.06
N PRO A 40 -54.96 9.84 15.56
CA PRO A 40 -55.37 8.74 16.41
C PRO A 40 -54.34 8.52 17.52
N PRO A 41 -54.69 8.67 18.80
CA PRO A 41 -53.77 8.30 19.85
C PRO A 41 -53.60 6.80 19.72
N GLY A 42 -52.44 6.36 19.19
CA GLY A 42 -52.05 4.96 19.21
C GLY A 42 -52.12 4.43 20.64
N TYR A 43 -52.00 3.11 20.81
CA TYR A 43 -51.94 2.52 22.14
C TYR A 43 -50.85 3.19 22.99
N ARG A 44 -51.26 4.06 23.92
CA ARG A 44 -50.39 4.75 24.87
C ARG A 44 -50.56 4.06 26.21
N ARG A 45 -49.50 3.40 26.67
CA ARG A 45 -49.45 2.83 28.02
C ARG A 45 -49.46 3.97 29.03
N SER A 46 -50.40 3.95 29.95
CA SER A 46 -50.52 4.93 31.05
C SER A 46 -49.62 4.63 32.24
N ALA A 47 -49.05 3.42 32.31
CA ALA A 47 -48.16 2.98 33.37
C ALA A 47 -46.88 2.35 32.81
N PRO A 48 -45.73 2.47 33.52
CA PRO A 48 -44.51 1.77 33.16
C PRO A 48 -44.74 0.25 33.14
N VAL A 49 -44.02 -0.46 32.26
CA VAL A 49 -44.08 -1.93 32.18
C VAL A 49 -43.54 -2.50 33.47
N ARG A 50 -44.42 -2.98 34.35
CA ARG A 50 -44.02 -3.74 35.55
C ARG A 50 -43.47 -5.09 35.11
N ARG A 51 -42.30 -5.48 35.60
CA ARG A 51 -41.67 -6.77 35.30
C ARG A 51 -41.53 -7.58 36.59
N PRO A 52 -42.65 -7.95 37.25
CA PRO A 52 -42.65 -8.49 38.61
C PRO A 52 -41.83 -9.79 38.76
N LYS A 53 -41.67 -10.57 37.67
CA LYS A 53 -40.84 -11.78 37.67
C LYS A 53 -39.33 -11.52 37.49
N LEU A 54 -38.95 -10.37 36.94
CA LEU A 54 -37.55 -10.02 36.64
C LEU A 54 -36.95 -9.11 37.71
N GLU A 55 -37.75 -8.25 38.34
CA GLU A 55 -37.29 -7.20 39.27
C GLU A 55 -36.33 -7.71 40.35
N ALA A 56 -36.61 -8.88 40.96
CA ALA A 56 -35.75 -9.48 41.97
C ALA A 56 -34.38 -9.96 41.44
N PHE A 57 -34.26 -10.19 40.13
CA PHE A 57 -33.06 -10.74 39.48
C PHE A 57 -32.25 -9.67 38.73
N ILE A 58 -32.77 -8.44 38.62
CA ILE A 58 -32.09 -7.32 37.94
C ILE A 58 -30.66 -7.09 38.50
N PRO A 59 -30.44 -7.01 39.84
CA PRO A 59 -29.11 -6.79 40.38
C PRO A 59 -28.10 -7.89 40.03
N ILE A 60 -28.58 -9.14 39.91
CA ILE A 60 -27.75 -10.30 39.55
C ILE A 60 -27.35 -10.21 38.07
N ILE A 61 -28.31 -9.91 37.19
CA ILE A 61 -28.06 -9.71 35.76
C ILE A 61 -27.08 -8.56 35.55
N ASP A 62 -27.30 -7.42 36.20
CA ASP A 62 -26.42 -6.26 36.07
C ASP A 62 -25.02 -6.57 36.59
N GLY A 63 -24.89 -7.26 37.73
CA GLY A 63 -23.61 -7.71 38.27
C GLY A 63 -22.83 -8.60 37.30
N TRP A 64 -23.47 -9.56 36.64
CA TRP A 64 -22.81 -10.39 35.60
C TRP A 64 -22.40 -9.57 34.38
N LEU A 65 -23.27 -8.69 33.89
CA LEU A 65 -22.99 -7.87 32.70
C LEU A 65 -21.97 -6.76 32.94
N ASP A 66 -21.83 -6.28 34.18
CA ASP A 66 -20.78 -5.34 34.56
C ASP A 66 -19.45 -6.07 34.77
N GLY A 67 -19.46 -7.28 35.33
CA GLY A 67 -18.31 -8.17 35.34
C GLY A 67 -17.81 -8.54 33.93
N ASP A 68 -18.72 -8.70 32.96
CA ASP A 68 -18.37 -8.97 31.56
C ASP A 68 -17.50 -7.89 30.91
N ARG A 69 -17.51 -6.66 31.45
CA ARG A 69 -16.73 -5.55 30.89
C ARG A 69 -15.22 -5.78 31.01
N SER A 70 -14.78 -6.53 32.02
CA SER A 70 -13.35 -6.80 32.28
C SER A 70 -12.81 -8.04 31.55
N VAL A 71 -13.66 -8.84 30.90
CA VAL A 71 -13.26 -10.06 30.18
C VAL A 71 -13.33 -9.90 28.65
N PRO A 72 -12.58 -10.70 27.87
CA PRO A 72 -12.59 -10.65 26.41
C PRO A 72 -13.98 -10.83 25.82
N ARG A 73 -14.29 -10.15 24.70
CA ARG A 73 -15.62 -10.15 24.08
C ARG A 73 -16.18 -11.55 23.79
N LYS A 74 -15.33 -12.52 23.46
CA LYS A 74 -15.73 -13.92 23.19
C LYS A 74 -16.16 -14.70 24.44
N GLN A 75 -15.88 -14.19 25.64
CA GLN A 75 -16.17 -14.81 26.92
C GLN A 75 -17.30 -14.11 27.70
N ARG A 76 -17.90 -13.05 27.13
CA ARG A 76 -19.03 -12.35 27.74
C ARG A 76 -20.31 -13.16 27.65
N HIS A 77 -21.20 -12.98 28.62
CA HIS A 77 -22.47 -13.68 28.67
C HIS A 77 -23.36 -13.27 27.50
N THR A 78 -23.90 -14.26 26.80
CA THR A 78 -25.01 -14.04 25.87
C THR A 78 -26.32 -13.96 26.64
N ALA A 79 -27.35 -13.32 26.07
CA ALA A 79 -28.68 -13.28 26.69
C ALA A 79 -29.23 -14.69 27.00
N LYS A 80 -28.85 -15.69 26.19
CA LYS A 80 -29.19 -17.10 26.42
C LYS A 80 -28.44 -17.65 27.63
N ARG A 81 -27.14 -17.39 27.74
CA ARG A 81 -26.35 -17.81 28.91
C ARG A 81 -26.82 -17.16 30.20
N VAL A 82 -27.17 -15.86 30.19
CA VAL A 82 -27.77 -15.18 31.36
C VAL A 82 -29.08 -15.86 31.77
N PHE A 83 -29.93 -16.23 30.81
CA PHE A 83 -31.18 -16.93 31.10
C PHE A 83 -30.97 -18.32 31.72
N ASP A 84 -30.08 -19.12 31.14
CA ASP A 84 -29.81 -20.47 31.63
C ASP A 84 -29.21 -20.42 33.05
N ARG A 85 -28.23 -19.54 33.29
CA ARG A 85 -27.65 -19.32 34.62
C ARG A 85 -28.67 -18.84 35.65
N LEU A 86 -29.56 -17.91 35.29
CA LEU A 86 -30.60 -17.45 36.20
C LEU A 86 -31.59 -18.56 36.58
N ARG A 87 -31.88 -19.50 35.68
CA ARG A 87 -32.72 -20.66 35.98
C ARG A 87 -32.01 -21.67 36.87
N GLU A 88 -30.77 -22.00 36.54
CA GLU A 88 -29.97 -23.02 37.20
C GLU A 88 -29.49 -22.57 38.59
N GLU A 89 -28.99 -21.35 38.71
CA GLU A 89 -28.30 -20.85 39.91
C GLU A 89 -29.24 -20.08 40.86
N HIS A 90 -30.33 -19.49 40.33
CA HIS A 90 -31.20 -18.58 41.09
C HIS A 90 -32.70 -18.89 40.98
N GLY A 91 -33.08 -19.99 40.32
CA GLY A 91 -34.48 -20.45 40.29
C GLY A 91 -35.44 -19.54 39.51
N PHE A 92 -34.95 -18.80 38.50
CA PHE A 92 -35.79 -17.91 37.69
C PHE A 92 -36.90 -18.68 36.93
N THR A 93 -38.15 -18.22 37.06
CA THR A 93 -39.34 -18.84 36.42
C THR A 93 -39.94 -18.03 35.28
N GLY A 94 -39.28 -16.93 34.87
CA GLY A 94 -39.70 -16.09 33.76
C GLY A 94 -39.30 -16.66 32.39
N GLY A 95 -39.82 -16.06 31.32
CA GLY A 95 -39.48 -16.45 29.94
C GLY A 95 -38.20 -15.79 29.43
N TYR A 96 -37.50 -16.46 28.51
CA TYR A 96 -36.27 -15.96 27.85
C TYR A 96 -36.41 -14.55 27.26
N THR A 97 -37.56 -14.24 26.63
CA THR A 97 -37.84 -12.94 26.03
C THR A 97 -37.75 -11.78 27.03
N ILE A 98 -38.11 -12.00 28.29
CA ILE A 98 -38.06 -10.98 29.35
C ILE A 98 -36.61 -10.55 29.63
N ILE A 99 -35.68 -11.50 29.62
CA ILE A 99 -34.24 -11.26 29.81
C ILE A 99 -33.64 -10.64 28.55
N LYS A 100 -33.97 -11.19 27.37
CA LYS A 100 -33.51 -10.64 26.09
C LYS A 100 -33.91 -9.17 25.91
N ASP A 101 -35.14 -8.81 26.24
CA ASP A 101 -35.64 -7.43 26.14
C ASP A 101 -35.04 -6.52 27.22
N TYR A 102 -34.76 -7.06 28.42
CA TYR A 102 -34.03 -6.33 29.47
C TYR A 102 -32.61 -5.99 29.03
N ILE A 103 -31.85 -6.98 28.56
CA ILE A 103 -30.48 -6.79 28.09
C ILE A 103 -30.47 -5.81 26.91
N ARG A 104 -31.41 -5.95 25.95
CA ARG A 104 -31.52 -5.03 24.82
C ARG A 104 -31.81 -3.59 25.23
N ASP A 105 -32.75 -3.37 26.15
CA ASP A 105 -33.11 -2.03 26.66
C ASP A 105 -31.96 -1.43 27.47
N ARG A 106 -31.29 -2.23 28.29
CA ARG A 106 -30.07 -1.85 29.01
C ARG A 106 -28.96 -1.44 28.04
N ASP A 107 -28.67 -2.28 27.05
CA ASP A 107 -27.66 -2.01 26.03
C ASP A 107 -27.99 -0.73 25.26
N GLN A 108 -29.27 -0.47 24.97
CA GLN A 108 -29.71 0.78 24.34
C GLN A 108 -29.49 2.00 25.23
N ARG A 109 -29.75 1.90 26.53
CA ARG A 109 -29.51 2.99 27.50
C ARG A 109 -28.03 3.21 27.79
N SER A 110 -27.22 2.16 27.70
CA SER A 110 -25.77 2.23 27.89
C SER A 110 -25.01 2.50 26.59
N ARG A 111 -25.69 2.64 25.45
CA ARG A 111 -25.04 3.11 24.22
C ARG A 111 -24.52 4.51 24.47
N GLU A 112 -23.21 4.67 24.32
CA GLU A 112 -22.58 5.98 24.43
C GLU A 112 -23.22 6.92 23.41
N MET A 113 -23.64 8.09 23.89
CA MET A 113 -24.09 9.19 23.05
C MET A 113 -22.86 10.05 22.77
N PHE A 114 -22.63 10.37 21.50
CA PHE A 114 -21.49 11.19 21.10
C PHE A 114 -21.90 12.65 20.94
N VAL A 115 -21.02 13.56 21.37
CA VAL A 115 -21.16 14.99 21.12
C VAL A 115 -20.67 15.26 19.69
N PRO A 116 -21.45 15.95 18.84
CA PRO A 116 -20.96 16.37 17.53
C PRO A 116 -19.69 17.22 17.66
N LEU A 117 -18.64 16.86 16.93
CA LEU A 117 -17.37 17.58 16.93
C LEU A 117 -17.39 18.65 15.85
N ALA A 118 -16.89 19.85 16.16
CA ALA A 118 -16.59 20.88 15.19
C ALA A 118 -15.12 20.80 14.80
N HIS A 119 -14.84 20.76 13.49
CA HIS A 119 -13.49 20.68 12.95
C HIS A 119 -13.09 22.02 12.32
N ALA A 120 -12.11 22.69 12.94
CA ALA A 120 -11.52 23.89 12.37
C ALA A 120 -10.69 23.56 11.13
N PRO A 121 -10.61 24.46 10.14
CA PRO A 121 -9.80 24.26 8.95
C PRO A 121 -8.30 24.17 9.27
N GLY A 122 -7.55 23.49 8.41
CA GLY A 122 -6.09 23.36 8.47
C GLY A 122 -5.59 22.28 9.42
N HIS A 123 -6.46 21.39 9.89
CA HIS A 123 -6.12 20.27 10.77
C HIS A 123 -6.48 18.94 10.11
N GLY A 124 -5.59 17.95 10.22
CA GLY A 124 -5.78 16.64 9.61
C GLY A 124 -5.93 15.49 10.61
N GLN A 125 -6.33 14.34 10.10
CA GLN A 125 -6.30 13.05 10.78
C GLN A 125 -5.65 12.02 9.87
N ALA A 126 -4.72 11.22 10.38
CA ALA A 126 -4.02 10.23 9.57
C ALA A 126 -4.18 8.81 10.13
N ASP A 127 -4.30 7.85 9.23
CA ASP A 127 -4.41 6.43 9.57
C ASP A 127 -3.88 5.51 8.48
N PHE A 128 -3.75 4.23 8.84
CA PHE A 128 -3.58 3.15 7.88
C PHE A 128 -4.83 2.26 7.84
N GLY A 129 -5.27 1.96 6.63
CA GLY A 129 -6.16 0.85 6.36
C GLY A 129 -5.43 -0.33 5.73
N GLU A 130 -6.13 -1.45 5.65
CA GLU A 130 -5.65 -2.65 4.97
C GLU A 130 -6.72 -3.18 4.01
N ALA A 131 -6.29 -3.68 2.86
CA ALA A 131 -7.12 -4.36 1.86
C ALA A 131 -6.28 -5.35 1.03
N LEU A 132 -6.94 -6.28 0.33
CA LEU A 132 -6.28 -7.13 -0.66
C LEU A 132 -6.20 -6.39 -2.01
N VAL A 133 -5.09 -6.55 -2.70
CA VAL A 133 -4.82 -6.01 -4.04
C VAL A 133 -4.03 -7.03 -4.86
N GLU A 134 -4.08 -6.93 -6.18
CA GLU A 134 -3.22 -7.68 -7.10
C GLU A 134 -2.26 -6.71 -7.77
N ILE A 135 -0.97 -6.79 -7.45
CA ILE A 135 0.08 -5.93 -8.03
C ILE A 135 1.07 -6.81 -8.79
N GLY A 136 1.31 -6.53 -10.06
CA GLY A 136 2.22 -7.33 -10.89
C GLY A 136 1.78 -8.79 -11.06
N GLY A 137 0.47 -9.06 -10.95
CA GLY A 137 -0.09 -10.42 -10.99
C GLY A 137 -0.02 -11.18 -9.65
N VAL A 138 0.45 -10.55 -8.58
CA VAL A 138 0.52 -11.17 -7.24
C VAL A 138 -0.55 -10.57 -6.33
N GLU A 139 -1.46 -11.42 -5.83
CA GLU A 139 -2.42 -11.03 -4.81
C GLU A 139 -1.71 -10.92 -3.45
N GLN A 140 -1.80 -9.75 -2.82
CA GLN A 140 -1.17 -9.46 -1.54
C GLN A 140 -1.96 -8.43 -0.74
N LYS A 141 -1.64 -8.34 0.56
CA LYS A 141 -2.21 -7.30 1.42
C LYS A 141 -1.52 -5.97 1.14
N ALA A 142 -2.30 -4.95 0.77
CA ALA A 142 -1.86 -3.56 0.78
C ALA A 142 -2.18 -2.88 2.11
N HIS A 143 -1.23 -2.08 2.57
CA HIS A 143 -1.41 -1.12 3.65
C HIS A 143 -1.58 0.26 3.02
N PHE A 144 -2.75 0.86 3.14
CA PHE A 144 -3.01 2.17 2.54
C PHE A 144 -3.05 3.26 3.60
N PHE A 145 -2.13 4.21 3.48
CA PHE A 145 -2.13 5.46 4.20
C PHE A 145 -3.32 6.30 3.78
N VAL A 146 -3.93 6.97 4.75
CA VAL A 146 -5.04 7.89 4.56
C VAL A 146 -4.76 9.16 5.36
N LEU A 147 -4.87 10.31 4.69
CA LEU A 147 -4.95 11.62 5.35
C LEU A 147 -6.32 12.23 5.06
N ASP A 148 -7.05 12.56 6.11
CA ASP A 148 -8.34 13.25 6.08
C ASP A 148 -8.18 14.70 6.57
N LEU A 149 -8.88 15.64 5.95
CA LEU A 149 -9.07 17.00 6.43
C LEU A 149 -10.53 17.15 6.89
N PRO A 150 -10.84 16.92 8.18
CA PRO A 150 -12.23 16.77 8.64
C PRO A 150 -13.12 18.01 8.46
N HIS A 151 -12.55 19.20 8.20
CA HIS A 151 -13.32 20.40 7.90
C HIS A 151 -13.96 20.35 6.50
N SER A 152 -13.20 19.91 5.50
CA SER A 152 -13.66 19.83 4.11
C SER A 152 -14.03 18.42 3.65
N ASP A 153 -13.68 17.39 4.41
CA ASP A 153 -13.72 15.97 4.01
C ASP A 153 -12.82 15.64 2.80
N ALA A 154 -11.88 16.54 2.47
CA ALA A 154 -10.87 16.27 1.46
C ALA A 154 -9.87 15.24 1.97
N CYS A 155 -9.48 14.33 1.10
CA CYS A 155 -8.64 13.20 1.46
C CYS A 155 -7.48 12.99 0.51
N TYR A 156 -6.45 12.31 1.03
CA TYR A 156 -5.38 11.70 0.24
C TYR A 156 -5.21 10.25 0.66
N VAL A 157 -4.95 9.36 -0.32
CA VAL A 157 -4.79 7.93 -0.10
C VAL A 157 -3.59 7.42 -0.90
N ARG A 158 -2.73 6.64 -0.26
CA ARG A 158 -1.57 6.00 -0.91
C ARG A 158 -1.34 4.61 -0.34
N ALA A 159 -1.14 3.63 -1.21
CA ALA A 159 -0.97 2.23 -0.88
C ALA A 159 0.50 1.79 -0.89
N TYR A 160 0.82 0.87 0.03
CA TYR A 160 2.15 0.37 0.30
C TYR A 160 2.16 -1.15 0.54
N PRO A 161 3.30 -1.82 0.29
CA PRO A 161 3.46 -3.23 0.62
C PRO A 161 3.50 -3.49 2.13
N ALA A 162 3.88 -2.49 2.96
CA ALA A 162 3.96 -2.63 4.41
C ALA A 162 3.68 -1.31 5.14
N ALA A 163 3.02 -1.39 6.30
CA ALA A 163 2.84 -0.26 7.22
C ALA A 163 4.09 -0.06 8.12
N VAL A 164 5.13 0.55 7.57
CA VAL A 164 6.38 0.87 8.27
C VAL A 164 6.54 2.37 8.49
N ALA A 165 7.50 2.80 9.31
CA ALA A 165 7.72 4.22 9.61
C ALA A 165 8.05 5.04 8.36
N GLU A 166 8.79 4.44 7.42
CA GLU A 166 9.11 5.01 6.11
C GLU A 166 7.84 5.27 5.30
N ALA A 167 6.88 4.31 5.28
CA ALA A 167 5.60 4.45 4.59
C ALA A 167 4.69 5.49 5.26
N TRP A 168 4.73 5.58 6.58
CA TRP A 168 4.05 6.65 7.31
C TRP A 168 4.57 8.02 6.89
N MET A 169 5.89 8.23 6.83
CA MET A 169 6.45 9.53 6.44
C MET A 169 6.19 9.80 4.96
N ASP A 170 6.44 8.82 4.09
CA ASP A 170 6.22 8.93 2.64
C ASP A 170 4.78 9.30 2.30
N GLY A 171 3.81 8.72 3.01
CA GLY A 171 2.39 9.00 2.81
C GLY A 171 2.03 10.46 3.08
N HIS A 172 2.62 11.04 4.12
CA HIS A 172 2.46 12.46 4.40
C HIS A 172 3.18 13.35 3.38
N VAL A 173 4.41 13.02 3.00
CA VAL A 173 5.17 13.78 1.99
C VAL A 173 4.35 13.89 0.71
N HIS A 174 3.81 12.77 0.23
CA HIS A 174 2.96 12.76 -0.95
C HIS A 174 1.63 13.48 -0.73
N ALA A 175 1.00 13.34 0.44
CA ALA A 175 -0.24 14.06 0.74
C ALA A 175 -0.04 15.58 0.73
N PHE A 176 1.06 16.08 1.32
CA PHE A 176 1.35 17.51 1.36
C PHE A 176 1.69 18.06 -0.02
N ALA A 177 2.42 17.29 -0.83
CA ALA A 177 2.63 17.62 -2.24
C ALA A 177 1.32 17.66 -3.02
N PHE A 178 0.41 16.71 -2.79
CA PHE A 178 -0.90 16.65 -3.43
C PHE A 178 -1.78 17.87 -3.11
N PHE A 179 -1.82 18.28 -1.84
CA PHE A 179 -2.57 19.46 -1.42
C PHE A 179 -1.85 20.77 -1.71
N GLY A 180 -0.52 20.73 -1.93
CA GLY A 180 0.32 21.92 -2.07
C GLY A 180 0.52 22.70 -0.77
N ALA A 181 0.19 22.11 0.38
CA ALA A 181 0.21 22.76 1.69
C ALA A 181 0.35 21.74 2.82
N VAL A 182 0.69 22.22 4.01
CA VAL A 182 0.98 21.40 5.21
C VAL A 182 -0.03 21.69 6.34
N PRO A 183 -0.70 20.68 6.92
CA PRO A 183 -1.61 20.88 8.05
C PRO A 183 -0.91 21.46 9.29
N LEU A 184 -1.59 22.33 10.03
CA LEU A 184 -1.10 22.87 11.31
C LEU A 184 -0.92 21.79 12.38
N SER A 185 -1.78 20.77 12.34
CA SER A 185 -1.68 19.62 13.21
C SER A 185 -2.33 18.39 12.62
N ILE A 186 -1.87 17.22 13.02
CA ILE A 186 -2.46 15.95 12.60
C ILE A 186 -2.73 15.09 13.82
N VAL A 187 -3.92 14.47 13.86
CA VAL A 187 -4.29 13.49 14.87
C VAL A 187 -3.83 12.10 14.43
N TYR A 188 -3.11 11.42 15.31
CA TYR A 188 -2.58 10.08 15.13
C TYR A 188 -3.11 9.11 16.19
N ASP A 189 -3.01 7.81 15.90
CA ASP A 189 -3.05 6.79 16.95
C ASP A 189 -1.65 6.56 17.52
N ASN A 190 -1.55 5.79 18.61
CA ASN A 190 -0.29 5.44 19.29
C ASN A 190 0.46 4.31 18.55
N ASP A 191 0.51 4.38 17.21
CA ASP A 191 1.23 3.42 16.38
C ASP A 191 2.73 3.43 16.73
N ARG A 192 3.36 2.25 16.79
CA ARG A 192 4.77 2.10 17.15
C ARG A 192 5.73 2.77 16.15
N CYS A 193 5.29 2.98 14.91
CA CYS A 193 6.04 3.72 13.90
C CYS A 193 6.16 5.21 14.23
N LEU A 194 5.22 5.75 14.99
CA LEU A 194 5.13 7.17 15.36
C LEU A 194 5.57 7.40 16.82
N VAL A 195 5.19 6.49 17.71
CA VAL A 195 5.43 6.55 19.15
C VAL A 195 6.29 5.37 19.59
N SER A 196 7.52 5.66 20.03
CA SER A 196 8.42 4.62 20.54
C SER A 196 8.05 4.17 21.96
N LYS A 197 7.55 5.09 22.80
CA LYS A 197 7.15 4.78 24.18
C LYS A 197 6.10 5.77 24.69
N ILE A 198 5.17 5.29 25.52
CA ILE A 198 4.28 6.15 26.31
C ILE A 198 4.86 6.23 27.73
N LEU A 199 5.05 7.44 28.23
CA LEU A 199 5.59 7.73 29.55
C LEU A 199 4.48 7.70 30.63
N PRO A 200 4.82 7.54 31.92
CA PRO A 200 3.82 7.44 33.01
C PRO A 200 2.89 8.64 33.15
N ASP A 201 3.36 9.83 32.75
CA ASP A 201 2.60 11.08 32.73
C ASP A 201 1.64 11.20 31.52
N GLY A 202 1.64 10.19 30.64
CA GLY A 202 0.87 10.18 29.40
C GLY A 202 1.58 10.85 28.22
N THR A 203 2.80 11.36 28.39
CA THR A 203 3.58 11.94 27.29
C THR A 203 4.06 10.85 26.33
N ARG A 204 4.03 11.12 25.02
CA ARG A 204 4.50 10.17 24.00
C ARG A 204 5.94 10.52 23.62
N LEU A 205 6.86 9.58 23.84
CA LEU A 205 8.18 9.63 23.22
C LEU A 205 8.03 9.22 21.77
N ARG A 206 8.29 10.16 20.87
CA ARG A 206 8.16 9.96 19.43
C ARG A 206 9.31 9.13 18.89
N ALA A 207 9.04 8.34 17.85
CA ALA A 207 10.09 7.72 17.06
C ALA A 207 10.99 8.80 16.43
N ARG A 208 12.27 8.49 16.21
CA ARG A 208 13.27 9.44 15.70
C ARG A 208 12.88 10.00 14.33
N LEU A 209 12.51 9.11 13.40
CA LEU A 209 12.13 9.50 12.04
C LEU A 209 10.90 10.42 12.04
N PHE A 210 9.88 10.08 12.85
CA PHE A 210 8.69 10.91 13.00
C PHE A 210 8.99 12.27 13.63
N SER A 211 9.89 12.32 14.62
CA SER A 211 10.32 13.60 15.21
C SER A 211 11.00 14.51 14.19
N ALA A 212 11.88 13.96 13.36
CA ALA A 212 12.55 14.71 12.30
C ALA A 212 11.54 15.21 11.25
N PHE A 213 10.57 14.37 10.87
CA PHE A 213 9.48 14.74 9.96
C PHE A 213 8.63 15.88 10.49
N LEU A 214 8.17 15.82 11.75
CA LEU A 214 7.39 16.90 12.36
C LEU A 214 8.18 18.21 12.42
N SER A 215 9.48 18.12 12.68
CA SER A 215 10.37 19.30 12.70
C SER A 215 10.56 19.91 11.32
N HIS A 216 10.63 19.09 10.25
CA HIS A 216 10.80 19.58 8.88
C HIS A 216 9.56 20.34 8.39
N TYR A 217 8.37 19.81 8.70
CA TYR A 217 7.10 20.38 8.24
C TYR A 217 6.40 21.28 9.27
N LEU A 218 7.00 21.46 10.45
CA LEU A 218 6.45 22.29 11.55
C LEU A 218 5.01 21.89 11.96
N ILE A 219 4.77 20.58 12.08
CA ILE A 219 3.44 20.03 12.39
C ILE A 219 3.33 19.72 13.87
N ARG A 220 2.20 20.08 14.49
CA ARG A 220 1.85 19.59 15.83
C ARG A 220 1.16 18.23 15.74
N ASP A 221 1.74 17.19 16.32
CA ASP A 221 1.05 15.92 16.52
C ASP A 221 0.03 16.02 17.66
N ARG A 222 -1.10 15.34 17.48
CA ARG A 222 -2.15 15.17 18.49
C ARG A 222 -2.47 13.68 18.58
N TYR A 223 -2.84 13.20 19.74
CA TYR A 223 -3.26 11.82 19.93
C TYR A 223 -4.67 11.78 20.53
N GLY A 224 -5.50 10.86 20.04
CA GLY A 224 -6.78 10.56 20.67
C GLY A 224 -6.60 10.08 22.11
N ARG A 225 -7.63 10.27 22.95
CA ARG A 225 -7.60 9.70 24.31
C ARG A 225 -7.57 8.16 24.24
N PRO A 226 -6.71 7.48 25.03
CA PRO A 226 -6.64 6.03 25.03
C PRO A 226 -8.03 5.39 25.26
N GLY A 227 -8.42 4.48 24.37
CA GLY A 227 -9.70 3.76 24.47
C GLY A 227 -10.95 4.52 24.04
N LYS A 228 -10.82 5.72 23.44
CA LYS A 228 -11.94 6.49 22.86
C LYS A 228 -11.67 6.86 21.39
N GLY A 229 -12.07 5.98 20.47
CA GLY A 229 -11.94 6.20 19.01
C GLY A 229 -12.73 7.41 18.45
N ASN A 230 -13.62 7.98 19.26
CA ASN A 230 -14.50 9.09 18.86
C ASN A 230 -13.74 10.37 18.47
N ASP A 231 -12.52 10.55 18.98
CA ASP A 231 -11.69 11.72 18.66
C ASP A 231 -11.11 11.63 17.21
N LYS A 232 -11.24 10.46 16.54
CA LYS A 232 -10.68 10.12 15.21
C LYS A 232 -11.74 9.63 14.20
N GLY A 233 -13.01 10.00 14.40
CA GLY A 233 -14.12 9.44 13.61
C GLY A 233 -14.10 9.74 12.10
N GLY A 234 -13.47 10.85 11.68
CA GLY A 234 -13.38 11.26 10.26
C GLY A 234 -12.56 10.27 9.44
N VAL A 235 -11.31 10.04 9.86
CA VAL A 235 -10.41 9.11 9.15
C VAL A 235 -10.84 7.64 9.29
N GLU A 236 -11.46 7.22 10.40
CA GLU A 236 -12.06 5.88 10.50
C GLU A 236 -13.18 5.69 9.45
N GLY A 237 -14.03 6.71 9.30
CA GLY A 237 -15.06 6.76 8.26
C GLY A 237 -14.46 6.70 6.86
N LEU A 238 -13.38 7.45 6.63
CA LEU A 238 -12.66 7.50 5.35
C LEU A 238 -11.97 6.17 5.02
N VAL A 239 -11.29 5.51 5.96
CA VAL A 239 -10.74 4.16 5.77
C VAL A 239 -11.85 3.19 5.35
N GLY A 240 -13.01 3.26 6.00
CA GLY A 240 -14.19 2.49 5.61
C GLY A 240 -14.68 2.84 4.21
N TYR A 241 -14.71 4.12 3.84
CA TYR A 241 -15.09 4.59 2.50
C TYR A 241 -14.12 4.06 1.44
N CYS A 242 -12.81 4.19 1.64
CA CYS A 242 -11.79 3.68 0.73
C CYS A 242 -11.94 2.18 0.52
N ARG A 243 -12.15 1.40 1.59
CA ARG A 243 -12.42 -0.04 1.47
C ARG A 243 -13.61 -0.36 0.57
N ARG A 244 -14.70 0.39 0.68
CA ARG A 244 -15.93 0.11 -0.08
C ARG A 244 -15.92 0.63 -1.51
N ASN A 245 -15.17 1.70 -1.79
CA ASN A 245 -15.25 2.41 -3.07
C ASN A 245 -13.98 2.28 -3.90
N PHE A 246 -12.81 2.11 -3.26
CA PHE A 246 -11.52 2.04 -3.95
C PHE A 246 -10.92 0.63 -3.95
N MET A 247 -11.27 -0.18 -2.95
CA MET A 247 -10.72 -1.53 -2.77
C MET A 247 -11.69 -2.65 -3.18
N VAL A 248 -12.84 -2.31 -3.77
CA VAL A 248 -13.85 -3.27 -4.25
C VAL A 248 -14.29 -2.89 -5.67
N PRO A 249 -14.21 -3.81 -6.66
CA PRO A 249 -13.59 -5.15 -6.55
C PRO A 249 -12.08 -5.06 -6.23
N ILE A 250 -11.44 -6.21 -5.94
CA ILE A 250 -10.00 -6.27 -5.65
C ILE A 250 -9.23 -5.49 -6.75
N PRO A 251 -8.51 -4.42 -6.41
CA PRO A 251 -7.76 -3.63 -7.39
C PRO A 251 -6.67 -4.48 -8.06
N ARG A 252 -6.53 -4.34 -9.38
CA ARG A 252 -5.50 -5.04 -10.17
C ARG A 252 -4.67 -4.05 -10.97
N PHE A 253 -3.38 -3.96 -10.68
CA PHE A 253 -2.46 -3.03 -11.34
C PHE A 253 -1.11 -3.68 -11.64
N PRO A 254 -0.37 -3.23 -12.67
CA PRO A 254 0.95 -3.77 -12.97
C PRO A 254 2.01 -3.39 -11.93
N THR A 255 1.89 -2.21 -11.31
CA THR A 255 2.86 -1.68 -10.33
C THR A 255 2.16 -0.91 -9.22
N TRP A 256 2.84 -0.76 -8.08
CA TRP A 256 2.38 0.08 -6.97
C TRP A 256 2.22 1.55 -7.39
N GLU A 257 3.12 2.04 -8.24
CA GLU A 257 3.04 3.40 -8.79
C GLU A 257 1.76 3.60 -9.60
N ALA A 258 1.42 2.68 -10.51
CA ALA A 258 0.19 2.77 -11.30
C ALA A 258 -1.07 2.75 -10.41
N PHE A 259 -1.07 1.94 -9.35
CA PHE A 259 -2.18 1.93 -8.39
C PHE A 259 -2.29 3.24 -7.61
N ASN A 260 -1.16 3.79 -7.16
CA ASN A 260 -1.13 5.05 -6.41
C ASN A 260 -1.53 6.26 -7.25
N LEU A 261 -1.15 6.31 -8.53
CA LEU A 261 -1.64 7.32 -9.48
C LEU A 261 -3.16 7.26 -9.63
N TRP A 262 -3.72 6.05 -9.70
CA TRP A 262 -5.18 5.88 -9.76
C TRP A 262 -5.88 6.32 -8.47
N LEU A 263 -5.32 6.00 -7.29
CA LEU A 263 -5.85 6.45 -6.00
C LEU A 263 -5.84 7.96 -5.86
N GLU A 264 -4.78 8.62 -6.32
CA GLU A 264 -4.70 10.08 -6.34
C GLU A 264 -5.81 10.68 -7.21
N GLU A 265 -6.05 10.12 -8.39
CA GLU A 265 -7.15 10.54 -9.26
C GLU A 265 -8.52 10.36 -8.59
N GLN A 266 -8.73 9.27 -7.83
CA GLN A 266 -9.97 9.10 -7.06
C GLN A 266 -10.12 10.17 -5.97
N CYS A 267 -9.02 10.58 -5.33
CA CYS A 267 -9.03 11.68 -4.36
C CYS A 267 -9.42 13.00 -5.03
N ARG A 268 -8.88 13.31 -6.22
CA ARG A 268 -9.26 14.50 -7.01
C ARG A 268 -10.73 14.46 -7.41
N LYS A 269 -11.20 13.32 -7.91
CA LYS A 269 -12.60 13.13 -8.32
C LYS A 269 -13.56 13.38 -7.17
N ARG A 270 -13.25 12.86 -5.97
CA ARG A 270 -14.05 13.03 -4.75
C ARG A 270 -14.21 14.49 -4.33
N GLN A 271 -13.28 15.38 -4.69
CA GLN A 271 -13.43 16.81 -4.39
C GLN A 271 -14.67 17.43 -5.05
N ASN A 272 -15.26 16.80 -6.08
CA ASN A 272 -16.50 17.25 -6.70
C ASN A 272 -17.77 16.80 -5.96
N ASP A 273 -17.66 15.90 -4.98
CA ASP A 273 -18.81 15.38 -4.24
C ASP A 273 -19.39 16.48 -3.32
N ARG A 274 -20.73 16.44 -3.15
CA ARG A 274 -21.46 17.22 -2.13
C ARG A 274 -22.00 16.25 -1.09
N LEU A 275 -21.55 16.42 0.15
CA LEU A 275 -21.96 15.54 1.24
C LEU A 275 -23.29 15.97 1.85
N ARG A 276 -23.98 15.03 2.51
CA ARG A 276 -25.27 15.29 3.13
C ARG A 276 -25.14 16.35 4.22
N GLY A 277 -25.92 17.42 4.11
CA GLY A 277 -25.90 18.55 5.05
C GLY A 277 -25.04 19.72 4.56
N GLU A 278 -24.27 19.53 3.49
CA GLU A 278 -23.43 20.55 2.90
C GLU A 278 -24.04 21.13 1.62
N SER A 279 -23.84 22.43 1.40
CA SER A 279 -24.28 23.12 0.17
C SER A 279 -23.17 23.26 -0.87
N GLU A 280 -21.92 23.24 -0.41
CA GLU A 280 -20.69 23.34 -1.20
C GLU A 280 -20.09 21.94 -1.47
N THR A 281 -19.27 21.83 -2.52
CA THR A 281 -18.47 20.62 -2.76
C THR A 281 -17.32 20.50 -1.75
N ILE A 282 -16.75 19.29 -1.64
CA ILE A 282 -15.52 19.06 -0.87
C ILE A 282 -14.41 20.02 -1.31
N GLY A 283 -14.19 20.20 -2.63
CA GLY A 283 -13.17 21.08 -3.18
C GLY A 283 -13.42 22.56 -2.90
N GLU A 284 -14.68 23.00 -2.88
CA GLU A 284 -15.03 24.36 -2.50
C GLU A 284 -14.69 24.64 -1.03
N ARG A 285 -14.98 23.68 -0.13
CA ARG A 285 -14.63 23.75 1.30
C ARG A 285 -13.13 23.62 1.55
N LEU A 286 -12.43 22.79 0.77
CA LEU A 286 -10.98 22.58 0.86
C LEU A 286 -10.19 23.90 0.76
N ARG A 287 -10.69 24.90 0.03
CA ARG A 287 -10.04 26.22 -0.02
C ARG A 287 -9.88 26.87 1.37
N ARG A 288 -10.79 26.60 2.31
CA ARG A 288 -10.70 27.09 3.69
C ARG A 288 -9.62 26.36 4.47
N ASP A 289 -9.48 25.05 4.26
CA ASP A 289 -8.36 24.28 4.81
C ASP A 289 -7.02 24.81 4.26
N LEU A 290 -6.87 24.90 2.94
CA LEU A 290 -5.64 25.35 2.31
C LEU A 290 -5.23 26.75 2.75
N ALA A 291 -6.18 27.67 2.91
CA ALA A 291 -5.93 29.02 3.42
C ALA A 291 -5.45 29.06 4.89
N ALA A 292 -5.76 28.03 5.68
CA ALA A 292 -5.33 27.90 7.07
C ALA A 292 -4.06 27.06 7.25
N MET A 293 -3.66 26.30 6.22
CA MET A 293 -2.48 25.44 6.22
C MET A 293 -1.19 26.25 6.00
N GLN A 294 -0.06 25.64 6.32
CA GLN A 294 1.26 26.22 6.08
C GLN A 294 1.71 25.99 4.64
N GLU A 295 2.59 26.86 4.15
CA GLU A 295 3.24 26.68 2.85
C GLU A 295 4.09 25.41 2.84
N LEU A 296 4.16 24.77 1.67
CA LEU A 296 5.00 23.59 1.46
C LEU A 296 6.48 24.00 1.41
N PRO A 297 7.38 23.40 2.21
CA PRO A 297 8.81 23.64 2.11
C PRO A 297 9.37 23.33 0.71
N ALA A 298 10.43 24.03 0.30
CA ALA A 298 11.03 23.90 -1.03
C ALA A 298 11.61 22.49 -1.30
N SER A 299 12.08 21.81 -0.26
CA SER A 299 12.57 20.43 -0.36
C SER A 299 11.66 19.47 0.43
N PRO A 300 11.31 18.30 -0.15
CA PRO A 300 10.58 17.28 0.58
C PRO A 300 11.46 16.65 1.67
N PHE A 301 10.82 16.17 2.73
CA PHE A 301 11.49 15.37 3.74
C PHE A 301 11.92 14.00 3.17
N GLU A 302 13.13 13.54 3.49
CA GLU A 302 13.59 12.20 3.11
C GLU A 302 12.96 11.14 4.03
N ALA A 303 11.89 10.48 3.55
CA ALA A 303 11.17 9.43 4.25
C ALA A 303 11.92 8.09 4.29
N CYS A 304 13.14 8.07 4.85
CA CYS A 304 13.99 6.88 4.90
C CYS A 304 14.48 6.54 6.31
N ASP A 305 14.66 5.25 6.57
CA ASP A 305 15.42 4.75 7.70
C ASP A 305 16.91 4.90 7.42
N GLN A 306 17.65 5.50 8.34
CA GLN A 306 19.08 5.74 8.20
C GLN A 306 19.85 4.90 9.20
N THR A 307 20.69 3.99 8.69
CA THR A 307 21.53 3.12 9.51
C THR A 307 22.92 2.97 8.90
N SER A 308 23.87 2.49 9.69
CA SER A 308 25.19 2.07 9.22
C SER A 308 25.27 0.55 9.10
N GLY A 309 26.24 0.07 8.34
CA GLY A 309 26.57 -1.34 8.20
C GLY A 309 28.01 -1.53 7.74
N GLN A 310 28.39 -2.79 7.52
CA GLN A 310 29.69 -3.15 6.96
C GLN A 310 29.48 -4.14 5.82
N VAL A 311 30.25 -3.97 4.75
CA VAL A 311 30.24 -4.88 3.61
C VAL A 311 30.92 -6.20 3.99
N SER A 312 30.26 -7.33 3.75
CA SER A 312 30.80 -8.66 4.03
C SER A 312 31.89 -9.07 3.02
N SER A 313 32.55 -10.21 3.27
CA SER A 313 33.49 -10.83 2.32
C SER A 313 32.83 -11.31 1.02
N GLN A 314 31.49 -11.42 1.00
CA GLN A 314 30.69 -11.76 -0.17
C GLN A 314 30.16 -10.50 -0.90
N ALA A 315 30.67 -9.32 -0.54
CA ALA A 315 30.23 -8.03 -1.06
C ALA A 315 28.72 -7.77 -0.82
N LEU A 316 28.22 -8.20 0.34
CA LEU A 316 26.82 -8.01 0.76
C LEU A 316 26.73 -7.07 1.95
N VAL A 317 25.63 -6.31 2.02
CA VAL A 317 25.29 -5.42 3.13
C VAL A 317 23.89 -5.79 3.63
N ARG A 318 23.78 -6.04 4.93
CA ARG A 318 22.51 -6.42 5.55
C ARG A 318 21.66 -5.21 5.91
N TYR A 319 20.40 -5.21 5.48
CA TYR A 319 19.38 -4.25 5.90
C TYR A 319 18.06 -4.97 6.16
N ARG A 320 17.48 -4.78 7.35
CA ARG A 320 16.18 -5.36 7.77
C ARG A 320 16.04 -6.87 7.46
N THR A 321 17.08 -7.65 7.77
CA THR A 321 17.20 -9.11 7.56
C THR A 321 17.46 -9.60 6.13
N ASN A 322 17.52 -8.70 5.15
CA ASN A 322 17.86 -9.02 3.76
C ASN A 322 19.25 -8.51 3.41
N ASP A 323 19.93 -9.19 2.49
CA ASP A 323 21.29 -8.89 2.07
C ASP A 323 21.31 -8.31 0.66
N TYR A 324 21.93 -7.15 0.51
CA TYR A 324 22.01 -6.41 -0.75
C TYR A 324 23.45 -6.34 -1.21
N SER A 325 23.70 -6.70 -2.47
CA SER A 325 25.06 -6.65 -3.01
C SER A 325 25.58 -5.23 -3.22
N VAL A 326 26.90 -5.07 -3.17
CA VAL A 326 27.60 -3.84 -3.53
C VAL A 326 28.82 -4.20 -4.39
N PRO A 327 29.40 -3.25 -5.16
CA PRO A 327 30.58 -3.54 -5.95
C PRO A 327 31.71 -4.12 -5.09
N VAL A 328 32.33 -5.23 -5.54
CA VAL A 328 33.33 -6.00 -4.76
C VAL A 328 34.51 -5.18 -4.23
N ARG A 329 34.83 -4.04 -4.86
CA ARG A 329 35.87 -3.11 -4.40
C ARG A 329 35.60 -2.50 -3.03
N PHE A 330 34.35 -2.54 -2.55
CA PHE A 330 33.93 -2.03 -1.25
C PHE A 330 33.89 -3.10 -0.15
N GLY A 331 34.36 -4.33 -0.42
CA GLY A 331 34.43 -5.40 0.58
C GLY A 331 35.10 -4.94 1.88
N HIS A 332 34.52 -5.33 3.03
CA HIS A 332 34.96 -4.98 4.38
C HIS A 332 34.88 -3.49 4.78
N GLN A 333 34.43 -2.60 3.89
CA GLN A 333 34.29 -1.19 4.20
C GLN A 333 33.01 -0.90 5.00
N GLU A 334 33.05 0.15 5.82
CA GLU A 334 31.86 0.70 6.45
C GLU A 334 31.02 1.48 5.44
N VAL A 335 29.70 1.34 5.57
CA VAL A 335 28.72 1.96 4.67
C VAL A 335 27.59 2.58 5.48
N TRP A 336 26.97 3.60 4.90
CA TRP A 336 25.67 4.08 5.32
C TRP A 336 24.59 3.50 4.40
N ILE A 337 23.41 3.30 4.97
CA ILE A 337 22.26 2.69 4.31
C ILE A 337 21.08 3.62 4.54
N ARG A 338 20.38 3.95 3.46
CA ARG A 338 19.09 4.62 3.48
C ARG A 338 18.04 3.65 2.92
N GLY A 339 17.15 3.18 3.79
CA GLY A 339 16.02 2.34 3.38
C GLY A 339 14.79 3.20 3.18
N TYR A 340 14.33 3.31 1.94
CA TYR A 340 13.05 3.91 1.55
C TYR A 340 11.99 2.82 1.45
N VAL A 341 10.75 3.16 1.11
CA VAL A 341 9.66 2.17 1.02
C VAL A 341 9.87 1.20 -0.15
N ASP A 342 10.41 1.67 -1.25
CA ASP A 342 10.58 0.95 -2.51
C ASP A 342 12.04 0.65 -2.85
N GLU A 343 12.99 1.38 -2.28
CA GLU A 343 14.42 1.19 -2.54
C GLU A 343 15.31 1.14 -1.28
N VAL A 344 16.49 0.53 -1.43
CA VAL A 344 17.59 0.58 -0.48
C VAL A 344 18.79 1.20 -1.17
N VAL A 345 19.24 2.35 -0.67
CA VAL A 345 20.39 3.08 -1.17
C VAL A 345 21.56 2.86 -0.22
N ILE A 346 22.68 2.40 -0.76
CA ILE A 346 23.90 2.12 0.01
C ILE A 346 24.99 3.06 -0.47
N GLY A 347 25.66 3.73 0.46
CA GLY A 347 26.79 4.58 0.16
C GLY A 347 27.99 4.31 1.05
N CYS A 348 29.15 4.63 0.53
CA CYS A 348 30.41 4.58 1.26
C CYS A 348 31.01 5.99 1.23
N ARG A 349 31.33 6.53 2.41
CA ARG A 349 31.80 7.92 2.56
C ARG A 349 30.77 8.89 1.95
N GLY A 350 31.15 9.69 0.95
CA GLY A 350 30.27 10.65 0.28
C GLY A 350 29.64 10.15 -1.03
N GLU A 351 29.87 8.89 -1.41
CA GLU A 351 29.42 8.34 -2.71
C GLU A 351 28.35 7.28 -2.52
N ILE A 352 27.34 7.28 -3.39
CA ILE A 352 26.36 6.19 -3.47
C ILE A 352 26.95 5.07 -4.33
N ILE A 353 27.05 3.88 -3.75
CA ILE A 353 27.74 2.74 -4.37
C ILE A 353 26.78 1.69 -4.92
N ALA A 354 25.53 1.65 -4.43
CA ALA A 354 24.50 0.73 -4.91
C ALA A 354 23.10 1.27 -4.63
N ARG A 355 22.15 0.87 -5.49
CA ARG A 355 20.70 1.05 -5.30
C ARG A 355 20.02 -0.26 -5.64
N HIS A 356 19.07 -0.66 -4.80
CA HIS A 356 18.30 -1.89 -4.97
C HIS A 356 16.82 -1.62 -4.74
N VAL A 357 15.97 -2.38 -5.42
CA VAL A 357 14.56 -2.49 -5.00
C VAL A 357 14.53 -3.12 -3.61
N ARG A 358 13.74 -2.56 -2.70
CA ARG A 358 13.62 -3.06 -1.34
C ARG A 358 12.85 -4.38 -1.30
N SER A 359 13.43 -5.37 -0.64
CA SER A 359 12.74 -6.62 -0.27
C SER A 359 12.13 -6.50 1.12
N TYR A 360 10.85 -6.92 1.22
CA TYR A 360 10.11 -7.06 2.48
C TYR A 360 10.04 -8.51 2.98
N GLU A 361 10.67 -9.44 2.25
CA GLU A 361 10.84 -10.83 2.67
C GLU A 361 11.85 -10.94 3.81
N ARG A 362 12.15 -12.18 4.22
CA ARG A 362 13.16 -12.47 5.25
C ARG A 362 14.28 -13.30 4.67
N GLU A 363 15.51 -12.90 4.97
CA GLU A 363 16.73 -13.62 4.57
C GLU A 363 16.89 -13.73 3.04
N ASP A 364 16.29 -12.78 2.32
CA ASP A 364 16.44 -12.63 0.88
C ASP A 364 17.81 -12.05 0.53
N VAL A 365 18.33 -12.41 -0.64
CA VAL A 365 19.64 -11.97 -1.13
C VAL A 365 19.50 -11.36 -2.52
N ILE A 366 19.67 -10.04 -2.59
CA ILE A 366 19.46 -9.24 -3.79
C ILE A 366 20.82 -8.95 -4.45
N PHE A 367 21.06 -9.65 -5.55
CA PHE A 367 22.27 -9.49 -6.35
C PHE A 367 22.04 -8.51 -7.50
N ASP A 368 23.00 -7.60 -7.68
CA ASP A 368 23.27 -6.99 -8.98
C ASP A 368 24.47 -7.76 -9.58
N PRO A 369 24.28 -8.49 -10.71
CA PRO A 369 25.33 -9.20 -11.40
C PRO A 369 26.60 -8.36 -11.65
N ILE A 370 26.43 -7.08 -11.97
CA ILE A 370 27.50 -6.15 -12.35
C ILE A 370 28.50 -5.97 -11.20
N HIS A 371 28.02 -5.99 -9.95
CA HIS A 371 28.86 -5.84 -8.76
C HIS A 371 29.98 -6.88 -8.66
N TYR A 372 29.79 -8.07 -9.24
CA TYR A 372 30.69 -9.21 -9.11
C TYR A 372 31.59 -9.44 -10.32
N LEU A 373 31.31 -8.81 -11.47
CA LEU A 373 32.06 -9.06 -12.70
C LEU A 373 33.58 -8.84 -12.57
N PRO A 374 34.09 -7.82 -11.86
CA PRO A 374 35.54 -7.68 -11.64
C PRO A 374 36.16 -8.86 -10.89
N LEU A 375 35.44 -9.43 -9.92
CA LEU A 375 35.90 -10.58 -9.15
C LEU A 375 35.82 -11.87 -9.98
N ILE A 376 34.77 -12.02 -10.78
CA ILE A 376 34.58 -13.18 -11.67
C ILE A 376 35.64 -13.19 -12.77
N GLU A 377 36.06 -12.03 -13.28
CA GLU A 377 37.17 -11.96 -14.24
C GLU A 377 38.48 -12.53 -13.66
N GLN A 378 38.75 -12.24 -12.37
CA GLN A 378 39.91 -12.78 -11.65
C GLN A 378 39.75 -14.27 -11.33
N LYS A 379 38.53 -14.69 -10.96
CA LYS A 379 38.18 -16.06 -10.56
C LYS A 379 37.32 -16.75 -11.60
N ILE A 380 37.79 -16.80 -12.85
CA ILE A 380 36.97 -17.22 -14.01
C ILE A 380 36.34 -18.62 -13.89
N ASN A 381 36.95 -19.52 -13.12
CA ASN A 381 36.41 -20.86 -12.89
C ASN A 381 35.10 -20.84 -12.08
N ALA A 382 34.78 -19.74 -11.40
CA ALA A 382 33.53 -19.56 -10.66
C ALA A 382 32.37 -19.05 -11.52
N LEU A 383 32.61 -18.70 -12.80
CA LEU A 383 31.60 -18.11 -13.70
C LEU A 383 30.29 -18.92 -13.73
N ASP A 384 30.38 -20.25 -13.83
CA ASP A 384 29.22 -21.15 -13.92
C ASP A 384 28.48 -21.35 -12.59
N GLN A 385 29.17 -21.13 -11.46
CA GLN A 385 28.64 -21.37 -10.11
C GLN A 385 28.30 -20.07 -9.38
N ALA A 386 28.50 -18.91 -10.01
CA ALA A 386 28.26 -17.61 -9.40
C ALA A 386 26.77 -17.38 -9.22
N ALA A 387 26.30 -17.49 -7.97
CA ALA A 387 24.91 -17.17 -7.60
C ALA A 387 24.42 -15.81 -8.14
N PRO A 388 25.23 -14.72 -8.15
CA PRO A 388 24.81 -13.44 -8.73
C PRO A 388 24.48 -13.47 -10.22
N LEU A 389 24.96 -14.47 -10.97
CA LEU A 389 24.70 -14.58 -12.41
C LEU A 389 23.57 -15.57 -12.74
N GLN A 390 23.07 -16.31 -11.75
CA GLN A 390 22.00 -17.28 -11.96
C GLN A 390 20.67 -16.56 -12.22
N GLY A 391 19.95 -16.98 -13.27
CA GLY A 391 18.68 -16.36 -13.64
C GLY A 391 18.81 -14.94 -14.21
N TRP A 392 20.02 -14.48 -14.54
CA TRP A 392 20.21 -13.18 -15.15
C TRP A 392 19.62 -13.16 -16.57
N ASP A 393 18.54 -12.39 -16.75
CA ASP A 393 17.85 -12.24 -18.02
C ASP A 393 18.66 -11.37 -19.00
N LEU A 394 19.49 -12.04 -19.79
CA LEU A 394 20.26 -11.44 -20.88
C LEU A 394 19.70 -11.89 -22.23
N PRO A 395 19.71 -11.02 -23.27
CA PRO A 395 19.34 -11.41 -24.62
C PRO A 395 20.10 -12.65 -25.11
N GLU A 396 19.43 -13.52 -25.88
CA GLU A 396 19.99 -14.81 -26.33
C GLU A 396 21.35 -14.68 -27.03
N VAL A 397 21.62 -13.55 -27.69
CA VAL A 397 22.90 -13.28 -28.36
C VAL A 397 24.10 -13.35 -27.41
N PHE A 398 23.94 -13.06 -26.11
CA PHE A 398 25.02 -13.18 -25.12
C PHE A 398 25.37 -14.64 -24.86
N THR A 399 24.37 -15.52 -24.82
CA THR A 399 24.55 -16.97 -24.73
C THR A 399 25.26 -17.51 -25.97
N THR A 400 24.88 -17.04 -27.17
CA THR A 400 25.55 -17.38 -28.42
C THR A 400 27.00 -16.91 -28.43
N LEU A 401 27.25 -15.66 -28.03
CA LEU A 401 28.59 -15.07 -27.94
C LEU A 401 29.48 -15.88 -26.99
N ARG A 402 28.97 -16.18 -25.78
CA ARG A 402 29.65 -16.99 -24.78
C ARG A 402 30.09 -18.34 -25.36
N ARG A 403 29.15 -19.08 -25.96
CA ARG A 403 29.43 -20.40 -26.55
C ARG A 403 30.52 -20.34 -27.62
N LEU A 404 30.47 -19.32 -28.49
CA LEU A 404 31.44 -19.16 -29.57
C LEU A 404 32.83 -18.75 -29.05
N MET A 405 32.90 -17.85 -28.07
CA MET A 405 34.16 -17.48 -27.41
C MET A 405 34.79 -18.68 -26.69
N GLU A 406 34.00 -19.46 -25.95
CA GLU A 406 34.49 -20.67 -25.28
C GLU A 406 34.98 -21.73 -26.27
N THR A 407 34.27 -21.94 -27.38
CA THR A 407 34.66 -22.92 -28.40
C THR A 407 35.95 -22.52 -29.13
N ARG A 408 36.14 -21.21 -29.42
CA ARG A 408 37.30 -20.72 -30.17
C ARG A 408 38.54 -20.53 -29.30
N MET A 409 38.38 -20.10 -28.04
CA MET A 409 39.47 -19.59 -27.20
C MET A 409 39.54 -20.27 -25.83
N GLY A 410 38.67 -21.25 -25.55
CA GLY A 410 38.65 -22.00 -24.29
C GLY A 410 38.54 -21.10 -23.06
N LYS A 411 39.45 -21.26 -22.10
CA LYS A 411 39.51 -20.47 -20.86
C LYS A 411 39.71 -18.97 -21.13
N HIS A 412 40.44 -18.61 -22.18
CA HIS A 412 40.63 -17.21 -22.55
C HIS A 412 39.32 -16.58 -23.05
N GLY A 413 38.53 -17.33 -23.82
CA GLY A 413 37.22 -16.91 -24.29
C GLY A 413 36.21 -16.68 -23.15
N ARG A 414 36.25 -17.51 -22.09
CA ARG A 414 35.46 -17.25 -20.87
C ARG A 414 35.78 -15.89 -20.27
N ARG A 415 37.08 -15.57 -20.17
CA ARG A 415 37.54 -14.30 -19.61
C ARG A 415 37.11 -13.11 -20.49
N GLU A 416 37.26 -13.21 -21.81
CA GLU A 416 36.80 -12.18 -22.74
C GLU A 416 35.29 -11.97 -22.66
N TYR A 417 34.51 -13.05 -22.52
CA TYR A 417 33.07 -12.94 -22.33
C TYR A 417 32.74 -12.13 -21.07
N VAL A 418 33.43 -12.38 -19.95
CA VAL A 418 33.27 -11.58 -18.74
C VAL A 418 33.69 -10.13 -18.98
N GLN A 419 34.77 -9.87 -19.72
CA GLN A 419 35.17 -8.50 -20.09
C GLN A 419 34.12 -7.79 -20.94
N VAL A 420 33.42 -8.50 -21.83
CA VAL A 420 32.27 -7.97 -22.56
C VAL A 420 31.15 -7.61 -21.60
N LEU A 421 30.80 -8.49 -20.64
CA LEU A 421 29.79 -8.18 -19.62
C LEU A 421 30.18 -6.98 -18.76
N ARG A 422 31.48 -6.81 -18.45
CA ARG A 422 31.99 -5.66 -17.69
C ARG A 422 31.76 -4.32 -18.39
N LEU A 423 31.49 -4.30 -19.70
CA LEU A 423 31.07 -3.08 -20.38
C LEU A 423 29.75 -2.54 -19.83
N LEU A 424 28.91 -3.37 -19.19
CA LEU A 424 27.70 -2.92 -18.49
C LEU A 424 27.99 -2.06 -17.26
N GLU A 425 29.24 -2.01 -16.76
CA GLU A 425 29.66 -1.07 -15.71
C GLU A 425 29.59 0.40 -16.18
N SER A 426 29.56 0.65 -17.50
CA SER A 426 29.62 2.01 -18.06
C SER A 426 28.67 2.26 -19.23
N PHE A 427 28.10 1.21 -19.83
CA PHE A 427 27.25 1.31 -21.02
C PHE A 427 25.91 0.61 -20.79
N ALA A 428 24.85 1.12 -21.45
CA ALA A 428 23.52 0.53 -21.37
C ALA A 428 23.47 -0.85 -22.06
N LEU A 429 22.65 -1.76 -21.51
CA LEU A 429 22.45 -3.09 -22.08
C LEU A 429 21.98 -3.06 -23.54
N ALA A 430 21.16 -2.08 -23.93
CA ALA A 430 20.68 -1.94 -25.30
C ALA A 430 21.81 -1.67 -26.31
N ASP A 431 22.78 -0.84 -25.93
CA ASP A 431 23.92 -0.52 -26.79
C ASP A 431 24.87 -1.71 -26.88
N LEU A 432 25.15 -2.37 -25.75
CA LEU A 432 25.97 -3.58 -25.72
C LEU A 432 25.32 -4.71 -26.52
N HIS A 433 24.01 -4.92 -26.37
CA HIS A 433 23.26 -5.89 -27.16
C HIS A 433 23.41 -5.61 -28.67
N GLY A 434 23.25 -4.36 -29.10
CA GLY A 434 23.45 -3.96 -30.49
C GLY A 434 24.87 -4.25 -31.00
N ALA A 435 25.89 -3.97 -30.18
CA ALA A 435 27.29 -4.25 -30.51
C ALA A 435 27.59 -5.76 -30.59
N VAL A 436 27.08 -6.55 -29.66
CA VAL A 436 27.22 -8.01 -29.65
C VAL A 436 26.55 -8.64 -30.86
N LYS A 437 25.32 -8.20 -31.21
CA LYS A 437 24.62 -8.67 -32.39
C LYS A 437 25.43 -8.39 -33.67
N GLN A 438 25.92 -7.16 -33.82
CA GLN A 438 26.74 -6.79 -34.96
C GLN A 438 28.07 -7.57 -35.01
N ALA A 439 28.70 -7.82 -33.87
CA ALA A 439 29.92 -8.63 -33.79
C ALA A 439 29.68 -10.07 -34.25
N LEU A 440 28.54 -10.66 -33.88
CA LEU A 440 28.13 -11.99 -34.30
C LEU A 440 27.84 -12.04 -35.81
N ASP A 441 27.10 -11.06 -36.34
CA ASP A 441 26.79 -10.95 -37.78
C ASP A 441 28.06 -10.83 -38.63
N MET A 442 29.08 -10.14 -38.11
CA MET A 442 30.38 -9.99 -38.77
C MET A 442 31.31 -11.20 -38.52
N GLY A 443 31.03 -12.07 -37.55
CA GLY A 443 31.93 -13.15 -37.13
C GLY A 443 33.17 -12.69 -36.36
N ALA A 444 33.20 -11.43 -35.91
CA ALA A 444 34.27 -10.79 -35.14
C ALA A 444 34.08 -11.07 -33.63
N ILE A 445 34.30 -12.32 -33.25
CA ILE A 445 33.99 -12.88 -31.92
C ILE A 445 35.18 -12.71 -30.98
N GLY A 446 35.39 -11.50 -30.49
CA GLY A 446 36.42 -11.17 -29.49
C GLY A 446 36.08 -9.86 -28.76
N PHE A 447 36.60 -9.71 -27.54
CA PHE A 447 36.30 -8.55 -26.68
C PHE A 447 36.57 -7.21 -27.37
N ASP A 448 37.73 -7.06 -28.03
CA ASP A 448 38.12 -5.80 -28.67
C ASP A 448 37.19 -5.40 -29.81
N ALA A 449 36.65 -6.36 -30.57
CA ALA A 449 35.67 -6.06 -31.63
C ALA A 449 34.35 -5.59 -31.03
N VAL A 450 33.84 -6.29 -30.01
CA VAL A 450 32.59 -5.89 -29.34
C VAL A 450 32.75 -4.51 -28.72
N LYS A 451 33.87 -4.24 -28.03
CA LYS A 451 34.17 -2.93 -27.45
C LYS A 451 34.26 -1.84 -28.52
N HIS A 452 34.93 -2.09 -29.64
CA HIS A 452 35.03 -1.13 -30.73
C HIS A 452 33.67 -0.81 -31.35
N LEU A 453 32.85 -1.83 -31.62
CA LEU A 453 31.49 -1.68 -32.14
C LEU A 453 30.61 -0.91 -31.17
N LEU A 454 30.72 -1.19 -29.88
CA LEU A 454 30.00 -0.47 -28.83
C LEU A 454 30.37 1.02 -28.83
N LEU A 455 31.67 1.34 -28.83
CA LEU A 455 32.14 2.73 -28.87
C LEU A 455 31.66 3.44 -30.14
N CYS A 456 31.76 2.80 -31.30
CA CYS A 456 31.26 3.37 -32.55
C CYS A 456 29.74 3.63 -32.50
N ARG A 457 28.98 2.73 -31.87
CA ARG A 457 27.53 2.87 -31.71
C ARG A 457 27.16 4.05 -30.82
N VAL A 458 27.82 4.16 -29.67
CA VAL A 458 27.61 5.26 -28.71
C VAL A 458 28.02 6.60 -29.34
N GLU A 459 29.13 6.64 -30.07
CA GLU A 459 29.63 7.82 -30.77
C GLU A 459 28.89 8.12 -32.09
N ARG A 460 27.96 7.25 -32.52
CA ARG A 460 27.25 7.31 -33.80
C ARG A 460 28.19 7.40 -35.01
N ARG A 461 29.30 6.68 -34.97
CA ARG A 461 30.31 6.61 -36.03
C ARG A 461 30.24 5.28 -36.77
N PRO A 462 30.52 5.25 -38.08
CA PRO A 462 30.58 4.00 -38.82
C PRO A 462 31.76 3.16 -38.30
N PRO A 463 31.54 1.88 -37.96
CA PRO A 463 32.63 1.02 -37.49
C PRO A 463 33.57 0.70 -38.64
N ARG A 464 34.88 0.83 -38.40
CA ARG A 464 35.93 0.45 -39.34
C ARG A 464 36.72 -0.72 -38.75
N LEU A 465 36.14 -1.91 -38.84
CA LEU A 465 36.81 -3.15 -38.48
C LEU A 465 37.48 -3.75 -39.73
N ASP A 466 38.80 -3.80 -39.72
CA ASP A 466 39.55 -4.56 -40.73
C ASP A 466 39.52 -6.04 -40.39
N MET A 467 38.67 -6.77 -41.10
CA MET A 467 38.49 -8.22 -40.94
C MET A 467 39.68 -9.03 -41.46
N ALA A 468 40.59 -8.45 -42.26
CA ALA A 468 41.76 -9.16 -42.77
C ALA A 468 42.83 -9.43 -41.70
N ILE A 469 42.79 -8.67 -40.60
CA ILE A 469 43.78 -8.71 -39.51
C ILE A 469 43.22 -9.47 -38.28
N TYR A 470 41.96 -9.92 -38.30
CA TYR A 470 41.34 -10.53 -37.12
C TYR A 470 41.94 -11.93 -36.81
N PRO A 471 42.58 -12.13 -35.65
CA PRO A 471 43.47 -13.28 -35.40
C PRO A 471 42.77 -14.64 -35.37
N TYR A 472 41.45 -14.66 -35.17
CA TYR A 472 40.65 -15.89 -35.03
C TYR A 472 39.73 -16.15 -36.22
N LEU A 473 39.77 -15.33 -37.27
CA LEU A 473 39.09 -15.66 -38.52
C LEU A 473 39.90 -16.74 -39.25
N PRO A 474 39.30 -17.89 -39.58
CA PRO A 474 39.99 -18.89 -40.39
C PRO A 474 40.36 -18.22 -41.71
N ARG A 475 41.67 -18.13 -41.99
CA ARG A 475 42.14 -17.67 -43.31
C ARG A 475 41.67 -18.70 -44.33
N ALA A 476 40.64 -18.35 -45.10
CA ALA A 476 40.24 -19.14 -46.25
C ALA A 476 41.38 -19.10 -47.27
N ARG A 477 42.19 -20.16 -47.32
CA ARG A 477 43.02 -20.43 -48.50
C ARG A 477 42.07 -20.90 -49.59
N VAL A 478 41.54 -19.96 -50.36
CA VAL A 478 40.92 -20.28 -51.63
C VAL A 478 42.08 -20.65 -52.56
N GLU A 479 42.25 -21.94 -52.83
CA GLU A 479 43.14 -22.36 -53.91
C GLU A 479 42.64 -21.68 -55.19
N THR A 480 43.47 -20.84 -55.81
CA THR A 480 43.19 -20.29 -57.13
C THR A 480 42.91 -21.44 -58.05
N THR A 481 41.67 -21.51 -58.57
CA THR A 481 41.27 -22.55 -59.50
C THR A 481 42.23 -22.52 -60.67
N SER A 482 43.04 -23.56 -60.83
CA SER A 482 43.95 -23.69 -61.97
C SER A 482 43.09 -23.69 -63.24
N ALA A 483 43.44 -22.86 -64.23
CA ALA A 483 42.80 -22.89 -65.54
C ALA A 483 42.83 -24.30 -66.18
N ARG A 484 43.81 -25.13 -65.79
CA ARG A 484 43.94 -26.54 -66.17
C ARG A 484 42.79 -27.41 -65.66
N SER A 485 42.13 -27.04 -64.57
CA SER A 485 40.96 -27.74 -64.02
C SER A 485 39.73 -27.61 -64.92
N TYR A 486 39.60 -26.51 -65.66
CA TYR A 486 38.54 -26.34 -66.67
C TYR A 486 38.84 -27.10 -67.98
N MET A 487 40.12 -27.35 -68.28
CA MET A 487 40.50 -28.17 -69.45
C MET A 487 40.01 -29.63 -69.32
N ARG A 488 39.83 -30.13 -68.09
CA ARG A 488 39.21 -31.45 -67.83
C ARG A 488 37.73 -31.53 -68.25
N LEU A 489 37.03 -30.40 -68.32
CA LEU A 489 35.65 -30.33 -68.84
C LEU A 489 35.61 -30.29 -70.37
N LEU A 490 36.72 -29.95 -71.02
CA LEU A 490 36.84 -29.87 -72.48
C LEU A 490 37.41 -31.15 -73.11
N THR A 491 38.21 -31.92 -72.37
CA THR A 491 38.77 -33.19 -72.86
C THR A 491 38.06 -34.38 -72.22
N GLY A 492 36.97 -34.82 -72.87
CA GLY A 492 36.67 -36.25 -72.92
C GLY A 492 35.36 -36.72 -72.29
N GLY A 493 34.24 -36.28 -72.87
CA GLY A 493 33.28 -37.29 -73.33
C GLY A 493 33.90 -38.04 -74.53
N ALA A 494 34.80 -38.98 -74.27
CA ALA A 494 35.23 -40.02 -75.20
C ALA A 494 36.04 -41.09 -74.43
N ALA A 495 35.42 -42.27 -74.35
CA ALA A 495 35.91 -43.59 -73.93
C ALA A 495 37.42 -43.83 -73.82
N ALA A 496 37.87 -44.40 -72.69
CA ALA A 496 38.04 -45.85 -72.46
C ALA A 496 38.49 -46.11 -71.01
#